data_AF-A0AAC9LAG6-F1
#
_entry.id   AF-A0AAC9LAG6-F1
#
_cell.length_a   1.000
_cell.length_b   1.000
_cell.length_c   1.000
_cell.angle_alpha   90.00
_cell.angle_beta   90.00
_cell.angle_gamma   90.00
#
_symmetry.space_group_name_H-M   'P 1'
#
loop_
_entity.id
_entity.type
_entity.pdbx_description
1 polymer ?
#
loop_
_entity_poly.entity_id
_entity_poly.type
_entity_poly.pdbx_seq_one_letter_code
_entity_poly.pdbx_strand_id
1 'polypeptide(L)'
;MPKPVGRIRAGLRAAAEFHEAWFTARWRSTLRREARDQQDTLRALMLLDTLGVDSPVAYETLELVPFVLADLHEWHRRMGRDEYDGPGGCC
;
A
#
# COMPACT_ATOMS: atom_id res chain seq x y z
N MET A 1 -9.28 16.45 -39.26
CA MET A 1 -10.50 15.81 -38.71
C MET A 1 -10.13 14.48 -38.08
N PRO A 2 -10.39 14.24 -36.78
CA PRO A 2 -10.13 12.94 -36.17
C PRO A 2 -11.01 11.86 -36.84
N LYS A 3 -10.40 10.75 -37.27
CA LYS A 3 -11.07 9.63 -37.95
C LYS A 3 -12.17 9.04 -37.04
N PRO A 4 -13.32 8.60 -37.60
CA PRO A 4 -14.52 8.20 -36.83
C PRO A 4 -14.24 7.09 -35.79
N VAL A 5 -13.27 6.22 -36.05
CA VAL A 5 -12.83 5.14 -35.16
C VAL A 5 -12.28 5.67 -33.82
N GLY A 6 -11.64 6.84 -33.83
CA GLY A 6 -11.07 7.44 -32.62
C GLY A 6 -12.14 7.89 -31.61
N ARG A 7 -13.27 8.40 -32.10
CA ARG A 7 -14.40 8.82 -31.23
C ARG A 7 -15.12 7.63 -30.61
N ILE A 8 -15.29 6.54 -31.37
CA ILE A 8 -15.92 5.32 -30.87
C ILE A 8 -15.03 4.67 -29.81
N ARG A 9 -13.72 4.57 -30.05
CA ARG A 9 -12.78 4.00 -29.08
C ARG A 9 -12.68 4.83 -27.80
N ALA A 10 -12.74 6.17 -27.91
CA ALA A 10 -12.81 7.05 -26.75
C ALA A 10 -14.11 6.88 -25.96
N GLY A 11 -15.26 6.77 -26.64
CA GLY A 11 -16.55 6.52 -25.98
C GLY A 11 -16.60 5.19 -25.24
N LEU A 12 -16.03 4.12 -25.82
CA LEU A 12 -15.92 2.81 -25.17
C LEU A 12 -15.03 2.84 -23.93
N ARG A 13 -13.91 3.57 -23.95
CA ARG A 13 -13.07 3.76 -22.76
C ARG A 13 -13.82 4.51 -21.66
N ALA A 14 -14.50 5.60 -21.99
CA ALA A 14 -15.28 6.37 -21.02
C ALA A 14 -16.40 5.51 -20.39
N ALA A 15 -17.06 4.67 -21.18
CA ALA A 15 -18.07 3.74 -20.66
C ALA A 15 -17.45 2.67 -19.72
N ALA A 16 -16.27 2.14 -20.07
CA ALA A 16 -15.55 1.19 -19.22
C ALA A 16 -15.08 1.82 -17.90
N GLU A 17 -14.55 3.05 -17.94
CA GLU A 17 -14.15 3.81 -16.74
C GLU A 17 -15.33 4.13 -15.84
N PHE A 18 -16.47 4.54 -16.42
CA PHE A 18 -17.70 4.77 -15.67
C PHE A 18 -18.21 3.49 -15.01
N HIS A 19 -18.22 2.37 -15.75
CA HIS A 19 -18.60 1.06 -15.22
C HIS A 19 -17.69 0.67 -14.06
N GLU A 20 -16.37 0.71 -14.24
CA GLU A 20 -15.40 0.41 -13.18
C GLU A 20 -15.61 1.30 -11.95
N ALA A 21 -15.80 2.61 -12.15
CA ALA A 21 -16.04 3.56 -11.08
C ALA A 21 -17.35 3.27 -10.33
N TRP A 22 -18.42 2.91 -11.04
CA TRP A 22 -19.72 2.57 -10.47
C TRP A 22 -19.67 1.28 -9.66
N PHE A 23 -19.04 0.24 -10.20
CA PHE A 23 -18.87 -1.03 -9.51
C PHE A 23 -17.97 -0.85 -8.29
N THR A 24 -16.76 -0.29 -8.45
CA THR A 24 -15.83 -0.12 -7.32
C THR A 24 -16.34 0.81 -6.23
N ALA A 25 -17.20 1.80 -6.56
CA ALA A 25 -17.72 2.79 -5.60
C ALA A 25 -18.21 2.17 -4.29
N ARG A 26 -18.95 1.06 -4.38
CA ARG A 26 -19.53 0.38 -3.22
C ARG A 26 -18.48 -0.28 -2.31
N TRP A 27 -17.39 -0.76 -2.89
CA TRP A 27 -16.33 -1.49 -2.19
C TRP A 27 -15.07 -0.66 -1.95
N ARG A 28 -15.09 0.65 -2.21
CA ARG A 28 -13.90 1.49 -2.00
C ARG A 28 -13.39 1.46 -0.56
N SER A 29 -14.26 1.30 0.43
CA SER A 29 -13.86 1.20 1.83
C SER A 29 -13.19 -0.14 2.12
N THR A 30 -13.75 -1.24 1.65
CA THR A 30 -13.20 -2.60 1.83
C THR A 30 -11.89 -2.77 1.08
N LEU A 31 -11.80 -2.28 -0.16
CA LEU A 31 -10.55 -2.29 -0.94
C LEU A 31 -9.45 -1.47 -0.27
N ARG A 32 -9.79 -0.30 0.29
CA ARG A 32 -8.84 0.51 1.07
C ARG A 32 -8.41 -0.18 2.36
N ARG A 33 -9.30 -0.93 3.01
CA ARG A 33 -8.97 -1.72 4.20
C ARG A 33 -8.04 -2.86 3.85
N GLU A 34 -8.36 -3.64 2.81
CA GLU A 34 -7.52 -4.75 2.36
C GLU A 34 -6.13 -4.27 1.93
N ALA A 35 -6.05 -3.19 1.15
CA ALA A 35 -4.77 -2.62 0.76
C ALA A 35 -3.92 -2.21 1.97
N ARG A 36 -4.54 -1.66 3.02
CA ARG A 36 -3.84 -1.33 4.27
C ARG A 36 -3.40 -2.57 5.03
N ASP A 37 -4.27 -3.58 5.15
CA ASP A 37 -3.95 -4.84 5.84
C ASP A 37 -2.76 -5.55 5.15
N GLN A 38 -2.73 -5.55 3.81
CA GLN A 38 -1.59 -6.06 3.02
C GLN A 38 -0.32 -5.25 3.24
N GLN A 39 -0.41 -3.92 3.26
CA GLN A 39 0.74 -3.06 3.54
C GLN A 39 1.28 -3.26 4.96
N ASP A 40 0.42 -3.41 5.96
CA ASP A 40 0.83 -3.63 7.35
C ASP A 40 1.47 -5.02 7.53
N THR A 41 0.96 -6.03 6.82
CA THR A 41 1.59 -7.36 6.75
C THR A 41 2.99 -7.29 6.15
N LEU A 42 3.16 -6.58 5.03
CA LEU A 42 4.47 -6.39 4.40
C LEU A 42 5.46 -5.69 5.34
N ARG A 43 5.02 -4.62 6.01
CA ARG A 43 5.84 -3.90 7.00
C ARG A 43 6.26 -4.79 8.16
N ALA A 44 5.34 -5.61 8.68
CA ALA A 44 5.66 -6.55 9.76
C ALA A 44 6.75 -7.55 9.34
N LEU A 45 6.68 -8.07 8.11
CA LEU A 45 7.69 -9.00 7.56
C LEU A 45 9.08 -8.35 7.38
N MET A 46 9.12 -7.07 6.98
CA MET A 46 10.37 -6.31 6.86
C MET A 46 10.99 -5.97 8.21
N LEU A 47 10.18 -5.81 9.26
CA LEU A 47 10.63 -5.45 10.60
C LEU A 47 10.86 -6.66 11.52
N LEU A 48 10.81 -7.90 11.01
CA LEU A 48 11.03 -9.11 11.81
C LEU A 48 12.39 -9.09 12.53
N ASP A 49 13.44 -8.57 11.88
CA ASP A 49 14.77 -8.46 12.47
C ASP A 49 14.76 -7.61 13.75
N THR A 50 13.92 -6.58 13.80
CA THR A 50 13.75 -5.72 14.98
C THR A 50 13.06 -6.44 16.14
N LEU A 51 12.34 -7.52 15.84
CA LEU A 51 11.73 -8.43 16.83
C LEU A 51 12.66 -9.61 17.18
N GLY A 52 13.89 -9.63 16.66
CA GLY A 52 14.86 -10.71 16.86
C GLY A 52 14.57 -11.97 16.03
N VAL A 53 13.75 -11.86 14.99
CA VAL A 53 13.44 -12.95 14.06
C VAL A 53 14.07 -12.64 12.71
N ASP A 54 14.98 -13.48 12.24
CA ASP A 54 15.61 -13.27 10.94
C ASP A 54 14.56 -13.25 9.82
N SER A 55 14.50 -12.14 9.07
CA SER A 55 13.55 -11.98 7.98
C SER A 55 14.00 -12.78 6.74
N PRO A 56 13.15 -13.66 6.19
CA PRO A 56 13.49 -14.45 5.01
C PRO A 56 13.58 -13.62 3.72
N VAL A 57 13.23 -12.33 3.78
CA VAL A 57 13.23 -11.40 2.64
C VAL A 57 14.05 -10.13 2.94
N ALA A 58 14.85 -10.12 4.01
CA ALA A 58 15.62 -8.95 4.42
C ALA A 58 16.46 -8.41 3.26
N TYR A 59 17.19 -9.28 2.54
CA TYR A 59 18.12 -8.86 1.50
C TYR A 59 17.40 -8.28 0.28
N GLU A 60 16.31 -8.90 -0.14
CA GLU A 60 15.51 -8.54 -1.30
C GLU A 60 14.73 -7.24 -1.08
N THR A 61 14.45 -6.91 0.18
CA THR A 61 13.62 -5.75 0.55
C THR A 61 14.42 -4.56 1.07
N LEU A 62 15.76 -4.64 1.08
CA LEU A 62 16.65 -3.55 1.53
C LEU A 62 16.35 -2.20 0.88
N GLU A 63 16.00 -2.18 -0.41
CA GLU A 63 15.66 -0.94 -1.14
C GLU A 63 14.35 -0.29 -0.67
N LEU A 64 13.46 -1.08 -0.06
CA LEU A 64 12.16 -0.63 0.41
C LEU A 64 12.20 -0.12 1.85
N VAL A 65 13.24 -0.49 2.60
CA VAL A 65 13.46 -0.09 4.01
C VAL A 65 13.33 1.43 4.23
N PRO A 66 13.92 2.32 3.40
CA PRO A 66 13.79 3.77 3.60
C PRO A 66 12.33 4.27 3.54
N PHE A 67 11.51 3.67 2.66
CA PHE A 67 10.11 4.07 2.50
C PHE A 67 9.26 3.59 3.68
N VAL A 68 9.57 2.42 4.24
CA VAL A 68 8.89 1.89 5.42
C VAL A 68 9.25 2.67 6.68
N LEU A 69 10.53 3.02 6.84
CA LEU A 69 11.02 3.84 7.96
C LEU A 69 10.37 5.23 7.98
N ALA A 70 10.18 5.86 6.82
CA ALA A 70 9.53 7.18 6.72
C ALA A 70 8.11 7.20 7.31
N ASP A 71 7.38 6.08 7.20
CA ASP A 71 6.00 5.94 7.69
C ASP A 71 5.90 5.21 9.05
N LEU A 72 7.03 4.80 9.63
CA LEU A 72 7.09 3.93 10.81
C LEU A 72 6.39 4.57 12.03
N HIS A 73 6.60 5.87 12.23
CA HIS A 73 6.02 6.61 13.34
C HIS A 73 4.49 6.59 13.30
N GLU A 74 3.91 6.88 12.14
CA GLU A 74 2.45 6.85 12.00
C GLU A 74 1.91 5.44 12.19
N TRP A 75 2.62 4.43 11.70
CA TRP A 75 2.23 3.03 11.80
C TRP A 75 2.25 2.49 13.24
N HIS A 76 3.33 2.67 14.02
CA HIS A 76 3.36 2.12 15.38
C HIS A 76 2.33 2.80 16.30
N ARG A 77 2.03 4.09 16.08
CA ARG A 77 1.00 4.78 16.85
C ARG A 77 -0.39 4.20 16.58
N ARG A 78 -0.67 3.80 15.32
CA ARG A 78 -1.92 3.10 14.98
C ARG A 78 -2.01 1.73 15.63
N MET A 79 -0.88 1.08 15.87
CA MET A 79 -0.79 -0.21 16.58
C MET A 79 -0.98 -0.05 18.10
N GLY A 80 -1.13 1.18 18.61
CA GLY A 80 -1.34 1.45 20.04
C GLY A 80 -0.07 1.31 20.88
N ARG A 81 1.12 1.40 20.26
CA ARG A 81 2.39 1.47 20.99
C ARG A 81 2.80 2.92 21.20
N ASP A 82 3.02 3.30 22.46
CA ASP A 82 3.44 4.65 22.83
C ASP A 82 4.91 4.92 22.47
N GLU A 83 5.73 3.88 22.38
CA GLU A 83 7.15 3.95 22.05
C GLU A 83 7.59 2.76 21.19
N TYR A 84 8.59 2.98 20.32
CA TYR A 84 9.18 1.95 19.47
C TYR A 84 10.61 1.64 19.93
N ASP A 85 10.85 0.38 20.28
CA ASP A 85 12.10 -0.18 20.85
C ASP A 85 13.07 -0.72 19.77
N GLY A 86 12.81 -0.47 18.49
CA GLY A 86 13.71 -0.95 17.43
C GLY A 86 15.00 -0.12 17.30
N PRO A 87 16.03 -0.68 16.65
CA PRO A 87 17.26 0.04 16.37
C PRO A 87 16.98 1.28 15.50
N GLY A 88 17.30 2.46 16.03
CA GLY A 88 16.97 3.77 15.43
C GLY A 88 15.92 4.57 16.20
N GLY A 89 15.16 3.96 17.12
CA GLY A 89 14.15 4.67 17.90
C GLY A 89 12.94 5.14 17.08
N CYS A 90 12.09 5.95 17.71
CA CYS A 90 10.84 6.47 17.14
C CYS A 90 11.04 7.42 15.93
N CYS A 91 12.28 7.85 15.66
CA CYS A 91 12.66 8.84 14.64
C CYS A 91 14.00 8.51 13.97
#